data_AF-A0A941DME4-F1
#
_entry.id   AF-A0A941DME4-F1
#
_cell.length_a   1.000
_cell.length_b   1.000
_cell.length_c   1.000
_cell.angle_alpha   90.00
_cell.angle_beta   90.00
_cell.angle_gamma   90.00
#
_symmetry.space_group_name_H-M   'P 1'
#
loop_
_entity.id
_entity.type
_entity.pdbx_description
1 polymer ?
#
loop_
_entity_poly.entity_id
_entity_poly.type
_entity_poly.pdbx_seq_one_letter_code
_entity_poly.pdbx_strand_id
1 'polypeptide(L)'
;MFIIWGKKQKRFPEGYIANWCSVCHDIREFKVTRIHLASHVYYISFSKGEPVGHTFACQHCGAEHYRNIDQAFHTASESKPLDLLIEETNPNCMEIWHEDVALSEKMRQRPQELTPAERQHLLIQPLYHLSYLAEKQGSNITLTGLLTGAGAIVLGAAISGLLIPLVDHPLWAAGITGVSIAGLLYLSVSYNRNRFMRREVYARLKPLYLALQPSEAELNQTKITLKPTKLKIGDWLNARALLKFLSDSPAAAQR
;
A
#
# COMPACT_ATOMS: atom_id res chain seq x y z
N MET A 1 -15.17 -4.72 -34.24
CA MET A 1 -13.72 -4.48 -34.08
C MET A 1 -13.52 -3.61 -32.85
N PHE A 2 -12.85 -4.11 -31.81
CA PHE A 2 -12.68 -3.38 -30.55
C PHE A 2 -11.24 -2.85 -30.46
N ILE A 3 -11.07 -1.53 -30.51
CA ILE A 3 -9.76 -0.88 -30.35
C ILE A 3 -9.50 -0.67 -28.86
N ILE A 4 -8.46 -1.31 -28.31
CA ILE A 4 -8.03 -1.08 -26.93
C ILE A 4 -7.01 0.06 -26.94
N TRP A 5 -7.42 1.26 -26.55
CA TRP A 5 -6.53 2.41 -26.36
C TRP A 5 -6.43 2.80 -24.88
N GLY A 6 -5.26 3.26 -24.45
CA GLY A 6 -5.06 3.74 -23.07
C GLY A 6 -3.69 4.38 -22.85
N LYS A 7 -3.36 4.67 -21.58
CA LYS A 7 -2.02 5.12 -21.15
C LYS A 7 -1.31 4.00 -20.40
N LYS A 8 -0.05 3.75 -20.73
CA LYS A 8 0.83 2.77 -20.06
C LYS A 8 1.95 3.50 -19.35
N GLN A 9 2.16 3.17 -18.08
CA GLN A 9 3.27 3.69 -17.31
C GLN A 9 4.59 3.05 -17.78
N LYS A 10 5.55 3.88 -18.17
CA LYS A 10 6.94 3.50 -18.41
C LYS A 10 7.81 4.05 -17.28
N ARG A 11 8.78 3.25 -16.86
CA ARG A 11 9.66 3.51 -15.71
C ARG A 11 11.09 3.59 -16.21
N PHE A 12 11.78 4.69 -15.92
CA PHE A 12 13.18 4.89 -16.30
C PHE A 12 13.99 5.13 -15.02
N PRO A 13 14.94 4.25 -14.66
CA PRO A 13 15.79 4.49 -13.50
C PRO A 13 16.65 5.73 -13.74
N GLU A 14 16.75 6.60 -12.74
CA GLU A 14 17.57 7.82 -12.83
C GLU A 14 18.78 7.79 -11.91
N GLY A 15 18.68 7.10 -10.78
CA GLY A 15 19.75 7.08 -9.80
C GLY A 15 19.22 6.91 -8.38
N TYR A 16 19.95 7.51 -7.45
CA TYR A 16 19.74 7.37 -6.01
C TYR A 16 19.77 8.74 -5.34
N ILE A 17 19.01 8.88 -4.25
CA ILE A 17 19.01 10.07 -3.38
C ILE A 17 18.93 9.68 -1.91
N ALA A 18 19.38 10.58 -1.04
CA ALA A 18 19.09 10.50 0.38
C ALA A 18 17.83 11.33 0.71
N ASN A 19 16.85 10.69 1.36
CA ASN A 19 15.61 11.37 1.74
C ASN A 19 15.02 10.78 3.03
N TRP A 20 14.04 11.48 3.60
CA TRP A 20 13.28 10.99 4.75
C TRP A 20 12.34 9.84 4.35
N CYS A 21 12.36 8.76 5.13
CA CYS A 21 11.40 7.68 4.99
C CYS A 21 10.42 7.66 6.16
N SER A 22 9.18 8.03 5.88
CA SER A 22 8.03 7.92 6.79
C SER A 22 7.87 6.56 7.46
N VAL A 23 8.15 5.47 6.75
CA VAL A 23 7.96 4.11 7.29
C VAL A 23 9.12 3.71 8.20
N CYS A 24 10.35 4.11 7.84
CA CYS A 24 11.54 3.82 8.66
C CYS A 24 11.74 4.85 9.78
N HIS A 25 11.08 6.01 9.70
CA HIS A 25 11.33 7.21 10.49
C HIS A 25 12.82 7.56 10.57
N ASP A 26 13.47 7.61 9.41
CA ASP A 26 14.89 7.88 9.30
C ASP A 26 15.26 8.41 7.91
N ILE A 27 16.42 9.05 7.79
CA ILE A 27 17.02 9.35 6.50
C ILE A 27 17.53 8.04 5.90
N ARG A 28 17.14 7.76 4.66
CA ARG A 28 17.47 6.52 3.95
C ARG A 28 17.83 6.80 2.50
N GLU A 29 18.48 5.83 1.90
CA GLU A 29 18.67 5.77 0.47
C GLU A 29 17.35 5.44 -0.25
N PHE A 30 17.06 6.19 -1.31
CA PHE A 30 15.95 5.97 -2.21
C PHE A 30 16.44 5.78 -3.63
N LYS A 31 15.89 4.79 -4.33
CA LYS A 31 16.05 4.65 -5.77
C LYS A 31 15.02 5.52 -6.49
N VAL A 32 15.50 6.41 -7.35
CA VAL A 32 14.67 7.31 -8.14
C VAL A 32 14.35 6.70 -9.49
N THR A 33 13.08 6.74 -9.86
CA THR A 33 12.59 6.29 -11.16
C THR A 33 11.70 7.36 -11.75
N ARG A 34 12.07 7.88 -12.93
CA ARG A 34 11.22 8.76 -13.72
C ARG A 34 10.06 7.97 -14.30
N ILE A 35 8.86 8.51 -14.15
CA ILE A 35 7.62 7.93 -14.63
C ILE A 35 7.17 8.68 -15.87
N HIS A 36 6.90 7.94 -16.95
CA HIS A 36 6.29 8.45 -18.17
C HIS A 36 4.94 7.77 -18.41
N LEU A 37 3.98 8.48 -19.00
CA LEU A 37 2.76 7.90 -19.53
C LEU A 37 2.82 7.88 -21.06
N ALA A 38 2.87 6.69 -21.63
CA ALA A 38 2.85 6.49 -23.08
C ALA A 38 1.47 6.03 -23.53
N SER A 39 0.90 6.67 -24.55
CA SER A 39 -0.30 6.16 -25.22
C SER A 39 -0.01 4.79 -25.85
N HIS A 40 -0.97 3.88 -25.75
CA HIS A 40 -0.88 2.56 -26.36
C HIS A 40 -2.15 2.20 -27.13
N VAL A 41 -1.98 1.36 -28.15
CA VAL A 41 -3.07 0.64 -28.82
C VAL A 41 -2.73 -0.85 -28.75
N TYR A 42 -3.67 -1.67 -28.30
CA TYR A 42 -3.45 -3.11 -28.03
C TYR A 42 -2.20 -3.37 -27.15
N TYR A 43 -2.01 -2.57 -26.10
CA TYR A 43 -0.88 -2.64 -25.17
C TYR A 43 0.52 -2.36 -25.75
N ILE A 44 0.61 -2.04 -27.04
CA ILE A 44 1.82 -1.62 -27.73
C ILE A 44 1.93 -0.09 -27.62
N SER A 45 3.04 0.39 -27.04
CA SER A 45 3.29 1.82 -26.86
C SER A 45 4.06 2.40 -28.04
N PHE A 46 3.55 3.45 -28.68
CA PHE A 46 4.17 4.03 -29.88
C PHE A 46 5.17 5.17 -29.59
N SER A 47 5.31 5.60 -28.33
CA SER A 47 6.22 6.68 -27.95
C SER A 47 6.91 6.42 -26.60
N LYS A 48 7.92 7.23 -26.27
CA LYS A 48 8.53 7.25 -24.93
C LYS A 48 7.55 7.69 -23.84
N GLY A 49 6.48 8.38 -24.22
CA GLY A 49 5.47 8.93 -23.32
C GLY A 49 5.87 10.26 -22.70
N GLU A 50 4.88 10.99 -22.19
CA GLU A 50 5.07 12.25 -21.49
C GLU A 50 5.56 11.98 -20.06
N PRO A 51 6.58 12.70 -19.56
CA PRO A 51 6.99 12.58 -18.16
C PRO A 51 5.83 13.07 -17.29
N VAL A 52 5.52 12.32 -16.24
CA VAL A 52 4.48 12.71 -15.27
C VAL A 52 5.02 13.01 -13.88
N GLY A 53 6.16 12.42 -13.52
CA GLY A 53 6.75 12.61 -12.19
C GLY A 53 7.83 11.59 -11.91
N HIS A 54 8.15 11.49 -10.63
CA HIS A 54 9.18 10.60 -10.12
C HIS A 54 8.63 9.75 -8.98
N THR A 55 9.10 8.52 -8.92
CA THR A 55 8.87 7.64 -7.77
C THR A 55 10.18 7.38 -7.07
N PHE A 56 10.13 7.42 -5.75
CA PHE A 56 11.27 7.18 -4.87
C PHE A 56 10.97 5.95 -4.05
N ALA A 57 11.74 4.90 -4.23
CA ALA A 57 11.60 3.65 -3.48
C ALA A 57 12.70 3.54 -2.42
N CYS A 58 12.32 3.54 -1.14
CA CYS A 58 13.25 3.35 -0.03
C CYS A 58 13.95 2.00 -0.17
N GLN A 59 15.29 1.99 -0.21
CA GLN A 59 16.06 0.75 -0.36
C GLN A 59 16.03 -0.11 0.91
N HIS A 60 15.58 0.43 2.05
CA HIS A 60 15.45 -0.33 3.30
C HIS A 60 14.09 -1.04 3.44
N CYS A 61 12.98 -0.31 3.35
CA CYS A 61 11.63 -0.89 3.57
C CYS A 61 10.83 -1.13 2.28
N GLY A 62 11.32 -0.64 1.14
CA GLY A 62 10.63 -0.73 -0.15
C GLY A 62 9.40 0.17 -0.29
N ALA A 63 9.14 1.09 0.66
CA ALA A 63 8.07 2.06 0.52
C ALA A 63 8.35 3.01 -0.65
N GLU A 64 7.35 3.20 -1.51
CA GLU A 64 7.43 4.02 -2.71
C GLU A 64 6.61 5.30 -2.51
N HIS A 65 7.19 6.46 -2.78
CA HIS A 65 6.47 7.73 -2.78
C HIS A 65 6.57 8.43 -4.13
N TYR A 66 5.52 9.17 -4.48
CA TYR A 66 5.43 9.92 -5.71
C TYR A 66 5.73 11.40 -5.47
N ARG A 67 6.53 12.02 -6.35
CA ARG A 67 6.77 13.47 -6.37
C ARG A 67 6.55 13.98 -7.79
N ASN A 68 6.01 15.19 -7.89
CA ASN A 68 5.82 15.87 -9.18
C ASN A 68 7.16 16.42 -9.72
N ILE A 69 7.22 16.63 -11.03
CA ILE A 69 8.39 17.07 -11.83
C ILE A 69 8.90 18.45 -11.41
N ASP A 70 8.05 19.29 -10.82
CA ASP A 70 8.33 20.71 -10.60
C ASP A 70 9.36 20.99 -9.49
N GLN A 71 9.76 19.98 -8.72
CA GLN A 71 10.79 20.11 -7.70
C GLN A 71 12.14 19.64 -8.24
N ALA A 72 13.08 20.56 -8.39
CA ALA A 72 14.47 20.21 -8.70
C ALA A 72 15.07 19.38 -7.57
N PHE A 73 15.70 18.25 -7.92
CA PHE A 73 16.52 17.44 -7.02
C PHE A 73 17.71 16.89 -7.81
N HIS A 74 18.81 16.64 -7.11
CA HIS A 74 20.00 16.03 -7.68
C HIS A 74 19.99 14.53 -7.38
N THR A 75 20.41 13.71 -8.34
CA THR A 75 20.52 12.26 -8.16
C THR A 75 21.96 11.82 -8.34
N ALA A 76 22.44 10.93 -7.48
CA ALA A 76 23.67 10.19 -7.73
C ALA A 76 23.38 9.07 -8.73
N SER A 77 24.28 8.82 -9.68
CA SER A 77 24.10 7.76 -10.69
C SER A 77 24.12 6.35 -10.10
N GLU A 78 24.79 6.18 -8.95
CA GLU A 78 25.00 4.91 -8.28
C GLU A 78 24.68 5.00 -6.80
N SER A 79 24.43 3.84 -6.19
CA SER A 79 24.28 3.71 -4.74
C SER A 79 25.61 4.00 -4.05
N LYS A 80 25.57 4.78 -2.98
CA LYS A 80 26.74 5.20 -2.18
C LYS A 80 26.40 5.10 -0.69
N PRO A 81 27.40 5.07 0.20
CA PRO A 81 27.18 5.27 1.63
C PRO A 81 26.28 6.49 1.90
N LEU A 82 25.38 6.36 2.87
CA LEU A 82 24.30 7.33 3.09
C LEU A 82 24.83 8.76 3.29
N ASP A 83 25.92 8.93 4.02
CA ASP A 83 26.51 10.25 4.32
C ASP A 83 26.96 10.97 3.04
N LEU A 84 27.66 10.25 2.15
CA LEU A 84 28.07 10.80 0.84
C LEU A 84 26.87 11.09 -0.06
N LEU A 85 25.83 10.25 0.02
CA LEU A 85 24.61 10.46 -0.75
C LEU A 85 23.84 11.70 -0.26
N ILE A 86 23.83 11.97 1.05
CA ILE A 86 23.26 13.19 1.63
C ILE A 86 24.00 14.41 1.09
N GLU A 87 25.33 14.44 1.18
CA GLU A 87 26.14 15.57 0.70
C GLU A 87 25.92 15.87 -0.79
N GLU A 88 25.85 14.83 -1.63
CA GLU A 88 25.72 14.98 -3.08
C GLU A 88 24.29 15.34 -3.54
N THR A 89 23.27 14.76 -2.91
CA THR A 89 21.90 14.82 -3.44
C THR A 89 20.97 15.73 -2.66
N ASN A 90 21.19 15.86 -1.35
CA ASN A 90 20.30 16.60 -0.45
C ASN A 90 21.05 17.06 0.81
N PRO A 91 22.02 17.98 0.70
CA PRO A 91 22.87 18.37 1.82
C PRO A 91 22.08 19.01 2.97
N ASN A 92 20.94 19.63 2.65
CA ASN A 92 20.04 20.26 3.62
C ASN A 92 18.92 19.31 4.09
N CYS A 93 19.05 18.00 3.91
CA CYS A 93 17.98 17.05 4.26
C CYS A 93 17.58 17.15 5.74
N MET A 94 18.54 17.39 6.62
CA MET A 94 18.28 17.51 8.06
C MET A 94 17.52 18.77 8.41
N GLU A 95 17.72 19.86 7.66
CA GLU A 95 16.98 21.11 7.85
C GLU A 95 15.55 21.00 7.30
N ILE A 96 15.41 20.42 6.09
CA ILE A 96 14.11 20.19 5.45
C ILE A 96 13.22 19.30 6.32
N TRP A 97 13.79 18.26 6.92
CA TRP A 97 13.07 17.26 7.70
C TRP A 97 13.27 17.42 9.21
N HIS A 98 13.67 18.59 9.69
CA HIS A 98 14.06 18.77 11.10
C HIS A 98 12.93 18.40 12.08
N GLU A 99 11.67 18.74 11.78
CA GLU A 99 10.51 18.40 12.61
C GLU A 99 10.30 16.89 12.68
N ASP A 100 10.33 16.22 11.53
CA ASP A 100 10.20 14.77 11.40
C ASP A 100 11.34 14.01 12.11
N VAL A 101 12.57 14.50 11.97
CA VAL A 101 13.76 13.96 12.64
C VAL A 101 13.65 14.12 14.14
N ALA A 102 13.29 15.32 14.62
CA ALA A 102 13.11 15.58 16.04
C ALA A 102 12.00 14.70 16.64
N LEU A 103 10.90 14.52 15.92
CA LEU A 103 9.79 13.68 16.33
C LEU A 103 10.17 12.19 16.38
N SER A 104 10.94 11.70 15.40
CA SER A 104 11.47 10.33 15.40
C SER A 104 12.44 10.10 16.56
N GLU A 105 13.32 11.07 16.83
CA GLU A 105 14.26 10.95 17.94
C GLU A 105 13.52 10.97 19.28
N LYS A 106 12.51 11.84 19.43
CA LYS A 106 11.62 11.85 20.59
C LYS A 106 10.90 10.50 20.77
N MET A 107 10.42 9.90 19.69
CA MET A 107 9.81 8.57 19.71
C MET A 107 10.80 7.48 20.18
N ARG A 108 12.06 7.53 19.73
CA ARG A 108 13.08 6.53 20.09
C ARG A 108 13.55 6.68 21.54
N GLN A 109 13.83 7.90 21.97
CA GLN A 109 14.44 8.16 23.28
C GLN A 109 13.40 8.27 24.39
N ARG A 110 12.28 8.96 24.13
CA ARG A 110 11.32 9.42 25.15
C ARG A 110 9.87 9.25 24.66
N PRO A 111 9.44 8.02 24.31
CA PRO A 111 8.11 7.78 23.75
C PRO A 111 6.95 8.21 24.66
N GLN A 112 7.18 8.28 25.99
CA GLN A 112 6.21 8.74 26.98
C GLN A 112 5.93 10.25 26.90
N GLU A 113 6.85 11.04 26.34
CA GLU A 113 6.68 12.48 26.16
C GLU A 113 5.91 12.84 24.87
N LEU A 114 5.58 11.86 24.04
CA LEU A 114 4.81 12.09 22.83
C LEU A 114 3.38 12.50 23.18
N THR A 115 2.98 13.68 22.70
CA THR A 115 1.61 14.15 22.79
C THR A 115 0.68 13.24 21.97
N PRO A 116 -0.63 13.18 22.29
CA PRO A 116 -1.59 12.42 21.50
C PRO A 116 -1.60 12.79 20.00
N ALA A 117 -1.38 14.08 19.69
CA ALA A 117 -1.32 14.56 18.31
C ALA A 117 -0.06 14.06 17.57
N GLU A 118 1.10 14.11 18.23
CA GLU A 118 2.36 13.57 17.71
C GLU A 118 2.26 12.06 17.46
N ARG A 119 1.70 11.30 18.41
CA ARG A 119 1.46 9.85 18.25
C ARG A 119 0.55 9.58 17.07
N GLN A 120 -0.53 10.34 16.93
CA GLN A 120 -1.46 10.21 15.83
C GLN A 120 -0.79 10.52 14.47
N HIS A 121 0.08 11.53 14.43
CA HIS A 121 0.86 11.86 13.24
C HIS A 121 1.78 10.69 12.83
N LEU A 122 2.52 10.13 13.78
CA LEU A 122 3.42 8.97 13.57
C LEU A 122 2.68 7.72 13.09
N LEU A 123 1.42 7.52 13.47
CA LEU A 123 0.60 6.40 12.99
C LEU A 123 0.05 6.64 11.58
N ILE A 124 -0.35 7.87 11.26
CA ILE A 124 -0.99 8.20 9.99
C ILE A 124 0.03 8.30 8.84
N GLN A 125 1.16 8.96 9.08
CA GLN A 125 2.09 9.37 8.04
C GLN A 125 2.69 8.18 7.23
N PRO A 126 3.08 7.05 7.84
CA PRO A 126 3.46 5.84 7.10
C PRO A 126 2.33 5.26 6.24
N LEU A 127 1.09 5.32 6.71
CA LEU A 127 -0.08 4.77 5.99
C LEU A 127 -0.38 5.57 4.72
N TYR A 128 -0.19 6.89 4.72
CA TYR A 128 -0.28 7.69 3.49
C TYR A 128 0.73 7.23 2.44
N HIS A 129 1.96 6.97 2.84
CA HIS A 129 3.01 6.52 1.92
C HIS A 129 2.78 5.10 1.42
N LEU A 130 2.24 4.21 2.27
CA LEU A 130 1.88 2.84 1.88
C LEU A 130 0.55 2.74 1.12
N SER A 131 -0.23 3.82 1.05
CA SER A 131 -1.54 3.84 0.38
C SER A 131 -1.47 3.43 -1.08
N TYR A 132 -0.39 3.79 -1.78
CA TYR A 132 -0.14 3.39 -3.17
C TYR A 132 -0.18 1.87 -3.36
N LEU A 133 0.37 1.11 -2.41
CA LEU A 133 0.37 -0.35 -2.47
C LEU A 133 -1.06 -0.90 -2.39
N ALA A 134 -1.88 -0.33 -1.51
CA ALA A 134 -3.30 -0.72 -1.39
C ALA A 134 -4.09 -0.36 -2.66
N GLU A 135 -3.82 0.79 -3.27
CA GLU A 135 -4.46 1.19 -4.52
C GLU A 135 -4.12 0.24 -5.67
N LYS A 136 -2.82 -0.04 -5.85
CA LYS A 136 -2.31 -0.99 -6.85
C LYS A 136 -2.84 -2.40 -6.64
N GLN A 137 -2.96 -2.85 -5.39
CA GLN A 137 -3.53 -4.16 -5.11
C GLN A 137 -5.05 -4.17 -5.32
N GLY A 138 -5.75 -3.08 -5.01
CA GLY A 138 -7.19 -2.99 -5.17
C GLY A 138 -7.65 -3.23 -6.60
N SER A 139 -6.92 -2.71 -7.60
CA SER A 139 -7.21 -2.99 -9.00
C SER A 139 -7.00 -4.46 -9.39
N ASN A 140 -5.98 -5.11 -8.84
CA ASN A 140 -5.74 -6.54 -9.06
C ASN A 140 -6.81 -7.42 -8.42
N ILE A 141 -7.26 -7.06 -7.21
CA ILE A 141 -8.34 -7.78 -6.51
C ILE A 141 -9.65 -7.64 -7.28
N THR A 142 -9.96 -6.48 -7.86
CA THR A 142 -11.18 -6.32 -8.67
C THR A 142 -11.19 -7.21 -9.91
N LEU A 143 -10.07 -7.33 -10.62
CA LEU A 143 -9.97 -8.23 -11.79
C LEU A 143 -10.06 -9.69 -11.39
N THR A 144 -9.32 -10.09 -10.36
CA THR A 144 -9.31 -11.48 -9.85
C THR A 144 -10.69 -11.86 -9.33
N GLY A 145 -11.36 -10.96 -8.62
CA GLY A 145 -12.73 -11.12 -8.14
C GLY A 145 -13.72 -11.28 -9.29
N LEU A 146 -13.58 -10.51 -10.37
CA LEU A 146 -14.43 -10.64 -11.55
C LEU A 146 -14.26 -11.99 -12.26
N LEU A 147 -13.02 -12.46 -12.45
CA LEU A 147 -12.74 -13.76 -13.05
C LEU A 147 -13.23 -14.92 -12.17
N THR A 148 -13.02 -14.82 -10.85
CA THR A 148 -13.52 -15.79 -9.87
C THR A 148 -15.06 -15.81 -9.88
N GLY A 149 -15.69 -14.64 -9.97
CA GLY A 149 -17.14 -14.49 -10.04
C GLY A 149 -17.72 -15.10 -11.30
N ALA A 150 -17.13 -14.84 -12.46
CA ALA A 150 -17.52 -15.45 -13.72
C ALA A 150 -17.42 -16.99 -13.65
N GLY A 151 -16.30 -17.51 -13.13
CA GLY A 151 -16.12 -18.96 -12.94
C GLY A 151 -17.16 -19.57 -11.98
N ALA A 152 -17.45 -18.89 -10.86
CA ALA A 152 -18.44 -19.33 -9.89
C ALA A 152 -19.87 -19.32 -10.46
N ILE A 153 -20.22 -18.35 -11.31
CA ILE A 153 -21.51 -18.30 -12.00
C ILE A 153 -21.63 -19.45 -12.99
N VAL A 154 -20.61 -19.71 -13.81
CA VAL A 154 -20.62 -20.83 -14.78
C VAL A 154 -20.76 -22.16 -14.05
N LEU A 155 -20.00 -22.36 -12.97
CA LEU A 155 -20.08 -23.57 -12.16
C LEU A 155 -21.45 -23.71 -11.48
N GLY A 156 -21.98 -22.63 -10.90
CA GLY A 156 -23.29 -22.62 -10.27
C GLY A 156 -24.43 -22.90 -11.24
N ALA A 157 -24.36 -22.37 -12.47
CA ALA A 157 -25.31 -22.68 -13.54
C ALA A 157 -25.23 -24.14 -13.98
N ALA A 158 -24.01 -24.70 -14.12
CA ALA A 158 -23.82 -26.11 -14.45
C ALA A 158 -24.38 -27.04 -13.35
N ILE A 159 -24.08 -26.75 -12.08
CA ILE A 159 -24.61 -27.51 -10.93
C ILE A 159 -26.14 -27.39 -10.87
N SER A 160 -26.68 -26.17 -11.06
CA SER A 160 -28.12 -25.96 -11.08
C SER A 160 -28.79 -26.73 -12.21
N GLY A 161 -28.21 -26.74 -13.42
CA GLY A 161 -28.69 -27.53 -14.56
C GLY A 161 -28.79 -29.02 -14.26
N LEU A 162 -27.83 -29.57 -13.52
CA LEU A 162 -27.82 -30.97 -13.08
C LEU A 162 -28.86 -31.25 -11.98
N LEU A 163 -29.13 -30.28 -11.10
CA LEU A 163 -30.03 -30.44 -9.96
C LEU A 163 -31.50 -30.11 -10.27
N ILE A 164 -31.79 -29.28 -11.28
CA ILE A 164 -33.16 -28.90 -11.67
C ILE A 164 -34.13 -30.09 -11.81
N PRO A 165 -33.79 -31.21 -12.48
CA PRO A 165 -34.71 -32.35 -12.59
C PRO A 165 -34.95 -33.10 -11.26
N LEU A 166 -34.18 -32.80 -10.22
CA LEU A 166 -34.25 -33.46 -8.91
C LEU A 166 -34.94 -32.61 -7.85
N VAL A 167 -35.35 -31.37 -8.16
CA VAL A 167 -35.84 -30.40 -7.17
C VAL A 167 -37.17 -29.81 -7.63
N ASP A 168 -38.22 -29.97 -6.83
CA ASP A 168 -39.58 -29.49 -7.12
C ASP A 168 -39.72 -27.95 -7.12
N HIS A 169 -38.69 -27.24 -6.66
CA HIS A 169 -38.70 -25.79 -6.46
C HIS A 169 -37.43 -25.10 -7.03
N PRO A 170 -37.38 -24.85 -8.35
CA PRO A 170 -36.19 -24.30 -9.02
C PRO A 170 -35.78 -22.90 -8.55
N LEU A 171 -36.73 -22.09 -8.06
CA LEU A 171 -36.45 -20.76 -7.51
C LEU A 171 -35.60 -20.81 -6.23
N TRP A 172 -35.81 -21.82 -5.37
CA TRP A 172 -35.00 -22.00 -4.16
C TRP A 172 -33.57 -22.41 -4.51
N ALA A 173 -33.40 -23.31 -5.48
CA ALA A 173 -32.09 -23.72 -5.97
C ALA A 173 -31.30 -22.53 -6.55
N ALA A 174 -31.96 -21.68 -7.34
CA ALA A 174 -31.37 -20.44 -7.86
C ALA A 174 -30.98 -19.47 -6.74
N GLY A 175 -31.84 -19.28 -5.74
CA GLY A 175 -31.58 -18.42 -4.58
C GLY A 175 -30.38 -18.88 -3.76
N ILE A 176 -30.31 -20.16 -3.39
CA ILE A 176 -29.19 -20.74 -2.63
C ILE A 176 -27.88 -20.62 -3.42
N THR A 177 -27.92 -20.89 -4.72
CA THR A 177 -26.75 -20.77 -5.60
C THR A 177 -26.26 -19.32 -5.65
N GLY A 178 -27.16 -18.35 -5.82
CA GLY A 178 -26.83 -16.93 -5.82
C GLY A 178 -26.19 -16.46 -4.51
N VAL A 179 -26.77 -16.82 -3.36
CA VAL A 179 -26.21 -16.49 -2.03
C VAL A 179 -24.85 -17.13 -1.82
N SER A 180 -24.68 -18.40 -2.24
CA SER A 180 -23.41 -19.12 -2.13
C SER A 180 -22.29 -18.47 -2.96
N ILE A 181 -22.59 -18.09 -4.21
CA ILE A 181 -21.66 -17.38 -5.08
C ILE A 181 -21.28 -16.03 -4.48
N ALA A 182 -22.26 -15.25 -4.01
CA ALA A 182 -22.01 -13.95 -3.38
C ALA A 182 -21.15 -14.08 -2.11
N GLY A 183 -21.43 -15.09 -1.28
CA GLY A 183 -20.65 -15.41 -0.08
C GLY A 183 -19.20 -15.78 -0.41
N LEU A 184 -18.98 -16.65 -1.40
CA LEU A 184 -17.63 -17.03 -1.86
C LEU A 184 -16.84 -15.84 -2.41
N LEU A 185 -17.49 -14.97 -3.19
CA LEU A 185 -16.85 -13.76 -3.71
C LEU A 185 -16.43 -12.81 -2.59
N TYR A 186 -17.33 -12.57 -1.63
CA TYR A 186 -17.03 -11.75 -0.46
C TYR A 186 -15.85 -12.32 0.34
N LEU A 187 -15.85 -13.63 0.60
CA LEU A 187 -14.78 -14.31 1.32
C LEU A 187 -13.45 -14.22 0.58
N SER A 188 -13.44 -14.45 -0.74
CA SER A 188 -12.23 -14.36 -1.58
C SER A 188 -11.63 -12.95 -1.56
N VAL A 189 -12.46 -11.92 -1.74
CA VAL A 189 -12.02 -10.52 -1.70
C VAL A 189 -11.50 -10.16 -0.30
N SER A 190 -12.24 -10.51 0.75
CA SER A 190 -11.86 -10.21 2.14
C SER A 190 -10.57 -10.93 2.55
N TYR A 191 -10.42 -12.20 2.17
CA TYR A 191 -9.22 -13.00 2.43
C TYR A 191 -8.00 -12.42 1.71
N ASN A 192 -8.10 -12.13 0.41
CA ASN A 192 -7.00 -11.56 -0.37
C ASN A 192 -6.58 -10.18 0.15
N ARG A 193 -7.56 -9.34 0.50
CA ARG A 193 -7.30 -8.05 1.15
C ARG A 193 -6.54 -8.21 2.47
N ASN A 194 -7.05 -9.05 3.37
CA ASN A 194 -6.43 -9.23 4.69
C ASN A 194 -5.04 -9.85 4.59
N ARG A 195 -4.85 -10.82 3.69
CA ARG A 195 -3.54 -11.43 3.40
C ARG A 195 -2.56 -10.39 2.89
N PHE A 196 -2.98 -9.54 1.95
CA PHE A 196 -2.16 -8.44 1.44
C PHE A 196 -1.79 -7.44 2.55
N MET A 197 -2.77 -6.98 3.33
CA MET A 197 -2.53 -6.03 4.43
C MET A 197 -1.51 -6.61 5.42
N ARG A 198 -1.63 -7.88 5.81
CA ARG A 198 -0.65 -8.53 6.70
C ARG A 198 0.74 -8.60 6.10
N ARG A 199 0.85 -9.06 4.84
CA ARG A 199 2.15 -9.37 4.22
C ARG A 199 2.92 -8.13 3.78
N GLU A 200 2.22 -7.12 3.26
CA GLU A 200 2.85 -5.97 2.62
C GLU A 200 2.78 -4.71 3.48
N VAL A 201 1.63 -4.44 4.12
CA VAL A 201 1.44 -3.20 4.90
C VAL A 201 1.91 -3.39 6.34
N TYR A 202 1.33 -4.35 7.07
CA TYR A 202 1.61 -4.55 8.48
C TYR A 202 3.05 -5.00 8.70
N ALA A 203 3.61 -5.82 7.80
CA ALA A 203 5.02 -6.19 7.86
C ALA A 203 5.97 -4.99 7.83
N ARG A 204 5.66 -3.96 7.02
CA ARG A 204 6.46 -2.72 6.93
C ARG A 204 6.24 -1.77 8.11
N LEU A 205 5.02 -1.73 8.66
CA LEU A 205 4.69 -0.91 9.83
C LEU A 205 5.17 -1.51 11.15
N LYS A 206 5.41 -2.83 11.19
CA LYS A 206 5.71 -3.57 12.41
C LYS A 206 6.85 -2.95 13.25
N PRO A 207 8.03 -2.61 12.70
CA PRO A 207 9.12 -2.07 13.52
C PRO A 207 8.72 -0.78 14.25
N LEU A 208 8.05 0.11 13.54
CA LEU A 208 7.54 1.37 14.07
C LEU A 208 6.45 1.14 15.12
N TYR A 209 5.46 0.29 14.82
CA TYR A 209 4.29 0.13 15.67
C TYR A 209 4.63 -0.68 16.94
N LEU A 210 5.66 -1.54 16.89
CA LEU A 210 6.20 -2.15 18.11
C LEU A 210 6.86 -1.12 19.03
N ALA A 211 7.52 -0.10 18.49
CA ALA A 211 8.09 0.99 19.28
C ALA A 211 7.00 1.91 19.87
N LEU A 212 5.94 2.20 19.10
CA LEU A 212 4.85 3.08 19.54
C LEU A 212 3.82 2.42 20.46
N GLN A 213 3.69 1.10 20.39
CA GLN A 213 2.68 0.30 21.09
C GLN A 213 1.27 0.92 21.02
N PRO A 214 0.70 1.09 19.80
CA PRO A 214 -0.56 1.78 19.65
C PRO A 214 -1.70 0.99 20.29
N SER A 215 -2.65 1.70 20.89
CA SER A 215 -3.90 1.14 21.40
C SER A 215 -4.92 0.91 20.27
N GLU A 216 -5.93 0.08 20.52
CA GLU A 216 -7.05 -0.11 19.58
C GLU A 216 -7.77 1.21 19.29
N ALA A 217 -7.88 2.08 20.32
CA ALA A 217 -8.50 3.40 20.19
C ALA A 217 -7.72 4.31 19.23
N GLU A 218 -6.39 4.37 19.34
CA GLU A 218 -5.53 5.18 18.44
C GLU A 218 -5.59 4.68 16.99
N LEU A 219 -5.60 3.35 16.78
CA LEU A 219 -5.72 2.78 15.44
C LEU A 219 -7.11 3.01 14.83
N ASN A 220 -8.16 2.98 15.64
CA ASN A 220 -9.51 3.34 15.18
C ASN A 220 -9.61 4.83 14.87
N GLN A 221 -8.98 5.70 15.66
CA GLN A 221 -8.90 7.12 15.34
C GLN A 221 -8.14 7.36 14.03
N THR A 222 -7.02 6.66 13.83
CA THR A 222 -6.24 6.66 12.58
C THR A 222 -7.10 6.27 11.39
N LYS A 223 -7.93 5.23 11.54
CA LYS A 223 -8.89 4.84 10.52
C LYS A 223 -9.91 5.94 10.21
N ILE A 224 -10.47 6.59 11.23
CA ILE A 224 -11.42 7.69 11.07
C ILE A 224 -10.76 8.85 10.33
N THR A 225 -9.52 9.21 10.66
CA THR A 225 -8.78 10.29 9.98
C THR A 225 -8.47 9.95 8.51
N LEU A 226 -8.19 8.69 8.19
CA LEU A 226 -7.89 8.27 6.82
C LEU A 226 -9.14 8.16 5.94
N LYS A 227 -10.32 7.86 6.50
CA LYS A 227 -11.54 7.60 5.72
C LYS A 227 -11.95 8.77 4.78
N PRO A 228 -11.89 10.06 5.18
CA PRO A 228 -12.17 11.19 4.29
C PRO A 228 -11.26 11.28 3.06
N THR A 229 -10.04 10.73 3.13
CA THR A 229 -9.08 10.78 2.02
C THR A 229 -9.41 9.83 0.87
N LYS A 230 -10.41 8.95 1.05
CA LYS A 230 -10.84 7.93 0.07
C LYS A 230 -9.72 6.96 -0.37
N LEU A 231 -8.64 6.88 0.39
CA LEU A 231 -7.58 5.90 0.17
C LEU A 231 -8.04 4.53 0.67
N LYS A 232 -7.92 3.49 -0.18
CA LYS A 232 -8.34 2.12 0.16
C LYS A 232 -7.70 1.60 1.45
N ILE A 233 -6.48 2.04 1.76
CA ILE A 233 -5.78 1.63 2.99
C ILE A 233 -6.58 2.01 4.25
N GLY A 234 -7.30 3.14 4.25
CA GLY A 234 -8.16 3.56 5.36
C GLY A 234 -9.34 2.60 5.55
N ASP A 235 -9.98 2.18 4.46
CA ASP A 235 -11.08 1.22 4.52
C ASP A 235 -10.61 -0.18 4.93
N TRP A 236 -9.42 -0.57 4.49
CA TRP A 236 -8.84 -1.89 4.70
C TRP A 236 -8.16 -2.05 6.06
N LEU A 237 -7.84 -0.94 6.74
CA LEU A 237 -7.26 -0.96 8.07
C LEU A 237 -8.23 -1.60 9.07
N ASN A 238 -7.75 -2.64 9.75
CA ASN A 238 -8.45 -3.32 10.83
C ASN A 238 -7.55 -3.30 12.07
N ALA A 239 -7.92 -2.48 13.06
CA ALA A 239 -7.15 -2.27 14.28
C ALA A 239 -6.86 -3.59 15.01
N ARG A 240 -7.88 -4.43 15.23
CA ARG A 240 -7.72 -5.73 15.91
C ARG A 240 -6.81 -6.68 15.17
N ALA A 241 -6.93 -6.75 13.84
CA ALA A 241 -6.08 -7.62 13.03
C ALA A 241 -4.61 -7.16 13.05
N LEU A 242 -4.37 -5.84 13.06
CA LEU A 242 -3.03 -5.28 13.19
C LEU A 242 -2.45 -5.53 14.59
N LEU A 243 -3.20 -5.27 15.66
CA LEU A 243 -2.74 -5.55 17.02
C LEU A 243 -2.42 -7.03 17.22
N LYS A 244 -3.29 -7.92 16.73
CA LYS A 244 -3.03 -9.36 16.72
C LYS A 244 -1.76 -9.70 15.93
N PHE A 245 -1.52 -9.07 14.78
CA PHE A 245 -0.29 -9.29 14.00
C PHE A 245 0.97 -8.83 14.75
N LEU A 246 0.87 -7.73 15.51
CA LEU A 246 1.96 -7.23 16.34
C LEU A 246 2.22 -8.16 17.54
N SER A 247 1.17 -8.71 18.18
CA SER A 247 1.29 -9.64 19.31
C SER A 247 1.78 -11.03 18.90
N ASP A 248 1.36 -11.52 17.73
CA ASP A 248 1.74 -12.85 17.21
C ASP A 248 3.21 -12.90 16.77
N SER A 249 3.93 -11.78 16.79
CA SER A 249 5.35 -11.73 16.47
C SER A 249 6.20 -12.12 17.67
N PRO A 250 7.11 -13.12 17.54
CA PRO A 250 7.94 -13.62 18.65
C PRO A 250 9.08 -12.68 19.06
N ALA A 251 8.84 -11.36 19.13
CA ALA A 251 9.86 -10.37 19.47
C ALA A 251 9.33 -9.31 20.45
N ALA A 252 9.03 -9.77 21.67
CA ALA A 252 9.03 -8.97 22.89
C ALA A 252 9.51 -9.79 24.12
N ALA A 253 10.25 -10.90 23.90
CA ALA A 253 10.78 -11.73 24.99
C ALA A 253 12.29 -11.56 25.21
N GLN A 254 13.00 -10.75 24.43
CA GLN A 254 14.45 -10.51 24.59
C GLN A 254 14.82 -9.10 24.12
N ARG A 255 14.58 -8.11 24.99
CA ARG A 255 15.44 -6.93 25.17
C ARG A 255 15.42 -6.57 26.64
#